data_AF-A0A920VQR6-F1
#
_entry.id   AF-A0A920VQR6-F1
#
_cell.length_a   1.000
_cell.length_b   1.000
_cell.length_c   1.000
_cell.angle_alpha   90.00
_cell.angle_beta   90.00
_cell.angle_gamma   90.00
#
_symmetry.space_group_name_H-M   'P 1'
#
loop_
_entity.id
_entity.type
_entity.pdbx_description
1 polymer ?
#
loop_
_entity_poly.entity_id
_entity_poly.type
_entity_poly.pdbx_seq_one_letter_code
_entity_poly.pdbx_strand_id
1 'polypeptide(L)'
;MALLTGYLTGLSHIDPLKFGLRLDRFLPETYDGEKLPPPDIDLDFPREIRTELILRVHERWGYERAVLTGMISTYRTRGAIRDLGKALGIAHDDLIR
;
A
#
# COMPACT_ATOMS: atom_id res chain seq x y z
N MET A 1 6.28 22.08 -2.92
CA MET A 1 4.90 22.20 -3.42
C MET A 1 4.06 20.99 -3.06
N ALA A 2 4.22 19.79 -3.63
CA ALA A 2 3.36 18.62 -3.39
C ALA A 2 3.10 18.23 -1.92
N LEU A 3 4.13 18.12 -1.06
CA LEU A 3 3.91 17.85 0.38
C LEU A 3 3.16 18.97 1.10
N LEU A 4 3.45 20.22 0.73
CA LEU A 4 2.75 21.39 1.27
C LEU A 4 1.30 21.44 0.77
N THR A 5 1.06 21.09 -0.50
CA THR A 5 -0.28 20.94 -1.07
C THR A 5 -1.06 19.88 -0.31
N GLY A 6 -0.46 18.70 -0.08
CA GLY A 6 -1.09 17.63 0.71
C GLY A 6 -1.42 18.08 2.14
N TYR A 7 -0.55 18.85 2.78
CA TYR A 7 -0.84 19.44 4.09
C TYR A 7 -2.00 20.44 4.04
N LEU A 8 -1.98 21.38 3.08
CA LEU A 8 -3.00 22.43 2.94
C LEU A 8 -4.37 21.90 2.50
N THR A 9 -4.42 20.78 1.75
CA THR A 9 -5.67 20.12 1.36
C THR A 9 -6.18 19.12 2.39
N GLY A 10 -5.41 18.85 3.45
CA GLY A 10 -5.75 17.90 4.50
C GLY A 10 -5.48 16.42 4.15
N LEU A 11 -4.79 16.14 3.04
CA LEU A 11 -4.31 14.79 2.72
C LEU A 11 -3.21 14.32 3.68
N SER A 12 -2.44 15.26 4.25
CA SER A 12 -1.46 15.02 5.31
C SER A 12 -1.71 15.94 6.49
N HIS A 13 -1.48 15.44 7.70
CA HIS A 13 -1.61 16.22 8.93
C HIS A 13 -0.26 16.77 9.43
N ILE A 14 0.83 16.49 8.72
CA ILE A 14 2.19 16.89 9.10
C ILE A 14 2.60 18.14 8.31
N ASP A 15 2.93 19.21 9.02
CA ASP A 15 3.48 20.43 8.42
C ASP A 15 4.90 20.17 7.89
N PRO A 16 5.11 20.13 6.57
CA PRO A 16 6.41 19.81 6.00
C PRO A 16 7.46 20.90 6.25
N LEU A 17 7.04 22.16 6.46
CA LEU A 17 7.96 23.27 6.72
C LEU A 17 8.51 23.20 8.14
N LYS A 18 7.65 22.89 9.12
CA LYS A 18 8.06 22.71 10.52
C LYS A 18 9.09 21.59 10.69
N PHE A 19 8.94 20.50 9.94
CA PHE A 19 9.79 19.30 10.06
C PHE A 19 10.88 19.19 8.98
N GLY A 20 11.04 20.20 8.12
CA GLY A 20 12.06 20.19 7.07
C GLY A 20 11.91 19.03 6.06
N LEU A 21 10.68 18.59 5.82
CA LEU A 21 10.40 17.50 4.88
C LEU A 21 10.61 17.98 3.45
N ARG A 22 11.55 17.34 2.75
CA ARG A 22 11.95 17.75 1.40
C ARG A 22 10.98 17.26 0.33
N LEU A 23 10.74 18.12 -0.66
CA LEU A 23 9.78 17.94 -1.75
C LEU A 23 10.20 16.91 -2.80
N ASP A 24 11.50 16.83 -3.06
CA ASP A 24 12.14 16.08 -4.13
C ASP A 24 11.92 14.56 -4.04
N ARG A 25 11.47 14.07 -2.89
CA ARG A 25 11.10 12.66 -2.72
C ARG A 25 9.67 12.31 -3.16
N PHE A 26 8.75 13.29 -3.18
CA PHE A 26 7.33 13.02 -3.41
C PHE A 26 6.90 13.29 -4.85
N LEU A 27 7.45 14.33 -5.47
CA LEU A 27 7.28 14.60 -6.88
C LEU A 27 8.62 15.17 -7.40
N PRO A 28 9.48 14.35 -8.03
CA PRO A 28 10.60 14.88 -8.78
C PRO A 28 10.08 15.82 -9.90
N GLU A 29 10.94 16.60 -10.53
CA GLU A 29 10.57 17.35 -11.75
C GLU A 29 10.75 16.51 -13.02
N THR A 30 11.70 15.56 -12.98
CA THR A 30 11.97 14.56 -14.01
C THR A 30 12.48 13.27 -13.34
N TYR A 31 12.19 12.12 -13.95
CA TYR A 31 12.89 10.86 -13.66
C TYR A 31 13.55 10.41 -14.95
N ASP A 32 14.88 10.44 -14.99
CA ASP A 32 15.69 10.00 -16.14
C ASP A 32 15.37 10.68 -17.49
N GLY A 33 14.93 11.94 -17.46
CA GLY A 33 14.63 12.73 -18.66
C GLY A 33 13.24 12.49 -19.27
N GLU A 34 12.41 11.64 -18.68
CA GLU A 34 11.05 11.35 -19.13
C GLU A 34 9.96 12.00 -18.27
N LYS A 35 8.72 12.04 -18.81
CA LYS A 35 7.53 12.47 -18.06
C LYS A 35 7.31 11.54 -16.87
N LEU A 36 7.10 12.14 -15.71
CA LEU A 36 6.82 11.38 -14.50
C LEU A 36 5.46 10.68 -14.59
N PRO A 37 5.35 9.44 -14.07
CA PRO A 37 4.05 8.83 -13.85
C PRO A 37 3.22 9.67 -12.87
N PRO A 38 1.89 9.53 -12.87
CA PRO A 38 1.06 10.09 -11.81
C PRO A 38 1.59 9.68 -10.42
N PRO A 39 1.57 10.59 -9.42
CA PRO A 39 2.01 10.24 -8.09
C PRO A 39 1.12 9.17 -7.47
N ASP A 40 1.74 8.25 -6.73
CA ASP A 40 1.03 7.27 -5.92
C ASP A 40 0.84 7.82 -4.50
N ILE A 41 -0.40 7.93 -4.04
CA ILE A 41 -0.75 8.54 -2.75
C ILE A 41 -1.52 7.52 -1.92
N ASP A 42 -0.81 6.90 -0.97
CA ASP A 42 -1.41 6.00 0.01
C ASP A 42 -2.05 6.80 1.15
N LEU A 43 -3.28 6.43 1.51
CA LEU A 43 -4.01 7.01 2.63
C LEU A 43 -4.33 5.94 3.67
N ASP A 44 -3.96 6.21 4.92
CA ASP A 44 -4.22 5.32 6.05
C ASP A 44 -5.58 5.62 6.69
N PHE A 45 -6.35 4.58 6.94
CA PHE A 45 -7.66 4.65 7.59
C PHE A 45 -7.77 3.63 8.72
N PRO A 46 -8.57 3.91 9.78
CA PRO A 46 -8.95 2.89 10.75
C PRO A 46 -9.56 1.67 10.08
N ARG A 47 -9.25 0.48 10.59
CA ARG A 47 -9.67 -0.79 9.96
C ARG A 47 -11.19 -0.91 9.91
N GLU A 48 -11.86 -0.35 10.89
CA GLU A 48 -13.31 -0.44 11.12
C GLU A 48 -14.10 0.20 9.99
N ILE A 49 -13.56 1.25 9.38
CA ILE A 49 -14.23 1.99 8.29
C ILE A 49 -13.87 1.47 6.90
N ARG A 50 -13.01 0.45 6.79
CA ARG A 50 -12.51 -0.05 5.50
C ARG A 50 -13.64 -0.50 4.57
N THR A 51 -14.60 -1.27 5.09
CA THR A 51 -15.72 -1.77 4.29
C THR A 51 -16.60 -0.61 3.79
N GLU A 52 -16.90 0.34 4.66
CA GLU A 52 -17.69 1.52 4.32
C GLU A 52 -17.00 2.38 3.25
N LEU A 53 -15.68 2.59 3.36
CA LEU A 53 -14.89 3.34 2.38
C LEU A 53 -14.92 2.68 1.01
N ILE A 54 -14.76 1.35 0.95
CA ILE A 54 -14.79 0.61 -0.32
C ILE A 54 -16.15 0.80 -1.00
N LEU A 55 -17.25 0.65 -0.26
CA LEU A 55 -18.59 0.85 -0.78
C LEU A 55 -18.80 2.29 -1.28
N ARG A 56 -18.37 3.30 -0.51
CA ARG A 56 -18.46 4.71 -0.91
C ARG A 56 -17.69 5.02 -2.20
N VAL A 57 -16.53 4.41 -2.41
CA VAL A 57 -15.76 4.56 -3.65
C VAL A 57 -16.56 4.00 -4.83
N HIS A 58 -17.18 2.84 -4.68
CA HIS A 58 -18.04 2.27 -5.72
C HIS A 58 -19.32 3.07 -5.95
N GLU A 59 -19.98 3.57 -4.90
CA GLU A 59 -21.16 4.43 -5.03
C GLU A 59 -20.85 5.72 -5.78
N ARG A 60 -19.67 6.31 -5.52
CA ARG A 60 -19.22 7.54 -6.17
C ARG A 60 -18.80 7.34 -7.62
N TRP A 61 -18.07 6.26 -7.90
CA TRP A 61 -17.38 6.08 -9.18
C TRP A 61 -17.94 4.97 -10.05
N GLY A 62 -18.89 4.16 -9.57
CA GLY A 62 -19.47 3.03 -10.32
C GLY A 62 -18.68 1.72 -10.11
N TYR A 63 -19.42 0.60 -10.07
CA TYR A 63 -18.84 -0.75 -9.91
C TYR A 63 -18.06 -1.22 -11.14
N GLU A 64 -18.32 -0.62 -12.30
CA GLU A 64 -17.66 -0.89 -13.56
C GLU A 64 -16.33 -0.12 -13.74
N ARG A 65 -16.05 0.88 -12.89
CA ARG A 65 -14.86 1.76 -13.00
C ARG A 65 -13.90 1.67 -11.81
N ALA A 66 -14.32 1.08 -10.69
CA ALA A 66 -13.49 0.91 -9.50
C ALA A 66 -13.42 -0.58 -9.12
N VAL A 67 -12.24 -1.04 -8.69
CA VAL A 67 -12.03 -2.43 -8.25
C VAL A 67 -10.89 -2.49 -7.23
N LEU A 68 -10.94 -3.49 -6.35
CA LEU A 68 -9.83 -3.82 -5.47
C LEU A 68 -8.78 -4.64 -6.23
N THR A 69 -7.51 -4.24 -6.10
CA THR A 69 -6.40 -5.03 -6.64
C THR A 69 -6.22 -6.31 -5.83
N GLY A 70 -6.23 -7.45 -6.53
CA GLY A 70 -5.91 -8.75 -5.94
C GLY A 70 -4.40 -8.94 -5.83
N MET A 71 -3.96 -9.70 -4.83
CA MET A 71 -2.57 -10.16 -4.71
C MET A 71 -2.49 -11.65 -5.05
N ILE A 72 -1.51 -12.03 -5.86
CA ILE A 72 -1.17 -13.44 -6.10
C ILE A 72 -0.19 -13.88 -5.01
N SER A 73 -0.63 -14.80 -4.15
CA SER A 73 0.25 -15.39 -3.14
C SER A 73 1.10 -16.48 -3.78
N THR A 74 2.42 -16.31 -3.76
CA THR A 74 3.37 -17.32 -4.22
C THR A 74 3.92 -18.13 -3.06
N TYR A 75 4.35 -19.35 -3.35
CA TYR A 75 4.88 -20.26 -2.35
C TYR A 75 6.22 -19.75 -1.81
N ARG A 76 6.26 -19.43 -0.52
CA ARG A 76 7.49 -19.03 0.19
C ARG A 76 8.16 -20.24 0.80
N THR A 77 9.48 -20.20 0.97
CA THR A 77 10.29 -21.30 1.53
C THR A 77 9.71 -21.87 2.83
N ARG A 78 9.25 -21.02 3.75
CA ARG A 78 8.62 -21.46 5.02
C ARG A 78 7.29 -22.17 4.81
N GLY A 79 6.52 -21.81 3.78
CA GLY A 79 5.31 -22.52 3.39
C GLY A 79 5.65 -23.90 2.84
N ALA A 80 6.66 -23.96 1.97
CA ALA A 80 7.14 -25.20 1.38
C ALA A 80 7.65 -26.21 2.41
N ILE A 81 8.52 -25.77 3.32
CA ILE A 81 9.06 -26.62 4.38
C ILE A 81 7.92 -27.14 5.27
N ARG A 82 6.95 -26.29 5.60
CA ARG A 82 5.81 -26.66 6.45
C ARG A 82 4.95 -27.74 5.80
N ASP A 83 4.59 -27.57 4.53
CA ASP A 83 3.72 -28.52 3.87
C ASP A 83 4.45 -29.81 3.48
N LEU A 84 5.75 -29.75 3.19
CA LEU A 84 6.60 -30.94 3.06
C LEU A 84 6.64 -31.71 4.38
N GLY A 85 6.85 -31.02 5.50
CA GLY A 85 6.85 -31.65 6.82
C GLY A 85 5.52 -32.32 7.16
N LYS A 86 4.38 -31.67 6.84
CA LYS A 86 3.06 -32.30 6.96
C LYS A 86 2.94 -33.57 6.11
N ALA A 87 3.40 -33.53 4.86
CA ALA A 87 3.35 -34.68 3.95
C ALA A 87 4.23 -35.85 4.45
N LEU A 88 5.34 -35.54 5.12
CA LEU A 88 6.29 -36.51 5.68
C LEU A 88 5.96 -36.92 7.14
N GLY A 89 4.90 -36.39 7.75
CA GLY A 89 4.53 -36.68 9.14
C GLY A 89 5.46 -36.08 10.19
N ILE A 90 6.25 -35.06 9.83
CA ILE A 90 7.16 -34.36 10.74
C ILE A 90 6.35 -33.34 11.56
N ALA A 91 6.53 -33.35 12.88
CA ALA A 91 5.85 -32.42 13.78
C ALA A 91 6.28 -30.97 13.50
N HIS A 92 5.36 -30.02 13.69
CA HIS A 92 5.62 -28.62 13.36
C HIS A 92 6.82 -28.04 14.13
N ASP A 93 6.96 -28.42 15.40
CA ASP A 93 8.04 -27.96 16.28
C ASP A 93 9.43 -28.41 15.81
N ASP A 94 9.50 -29.53 15.08
CA ASP A 94 10.76 -30.05 14.51
C ASP A 94 11.12 -29.37 13.18
N LEU A 95 10.18 -28.66 12.54
CA LEU A 95 10.39 -27.93 11.27
C LEU A 95 10.86 -26.48 11.46
N ILE A 96 10.79 -25.95 12.68
CA ILE A 96 11.06 -24.54 13.00
C ILE A 96 12.40 -24.37 13.74
N ARG A 97 13.07 -25.46 14.11
CA ARG A 97 14.41 -25.46 14.71
C ARG A 97 15.50 -25.15 13.71
#